data_AF-A0A3D0DL84-F1
#
_entry.id   AF-A0A3D0DL84-F1
#
_cell.length_a   1.000
_cell.length_b   1.000
_cell.length_c   1.000
_cell.angle_alpha   90.00
_cell.angle_beta   90.00
_cell.angle_gamma   90.00
#
_symmetry.space_group_name_H-M   'P 1'
#
loop_
_entity.id
_entity.type
_entity.pdbx_description
1 polymer ?
#
loop_
_entity_poly.entity_id
_entity_poly.type
_entity_poly.pdbx_seq_one_letter_code
_entity_poly.pdbx_strand_id
1 'polypeptide(L)'
;MENINVPELFGSLVFNDKVMRERLSDDVYASLKKTIDENVRLDEAVADAVAEEMKNWALENGATHFTHWFQPLTGVTAEKHDSFITPSEDGGVIMEFSGKELIKGEPDASSFPSGGLRATFEARGYTAWDPTSYAFIKDHTLCIPTAFCSFSGEALDKKTPLLRSMQAINRQAKRILKIFGTEVKYVRTSVGAEQEYFLIDKQVFDKRPDLKYTGRTLFGAMPPKGQEMDDHYFGVIKPRVAEFMEDLNQELWKLGILAKTEHNEVAPAQHELAPIYSTTNVATDSNQLTMEIMKKVAARHGMECLLHEKPFAGVNGSGKHNNWSLSTDTGINLLSPGKTPYENAQF
;
A
#
# COMPACT_ATOMS: atom_id res chain seq x y z
N MET A 1 -11.27 22.65 -16.24
CA MET A 1 -11.15 21.36 -15.55
C MET A 1 -12.19 20.45 -16.16
N GLU A 2 -11.78 19.30 -16.70
CA GLU A 2 -12.73 18.25 -17.10
C GLU A 2 -13.54 17.83 -15.88
N ASN A 3 -14.81 17.51 -16.07
CA ASN A 3 -15.70 17.11 -14.99
C ASN A 3 -15.30 15.69 -14.56
N ILE A 4 -14.57 15.55 -13.46
CA ILE A 4 -14.07 14.24 -12.98
C ILE A 4 -15.21 13.47 -12.32
N ASN A 5 -15.56 12.32 -12.88
CA ASN A 5 -16.50 11.40 -12.28
C ASN A 5 -15.78 10.44 -11.32
N VAL A 6 -15.71 10.82 -10.04
CA VAL A 6 -15.00 10.05 -9.00
C VAL A 6 -15.46 8.58 -8.91
N PRO A 7 -16.78 8.26 -8.94
CA PRO A 7 -17.25 6.88 -9.01
C PRO A 7 -16.70 6.03 -10.18
N GLU A 8 -16.50 6.62 -11.36
CA GLU A 8 -15.93 5.91 -12.52
C GLU A 8 -14.40 5.81 -12.43
N LEU A 9 -13.77 6.83 -11.87
CA LEU A 9 -12.32 6.87 -11.67
C LEU A 9 -11.86 5.87 -10.60
N PHE A 10 -12.66 5.68 -9.56
CA PHE A 10 -12.27 4.94 -8.38
C PHE A 10 -11.98 3.46 -8.69
N GLY A 11 -10.75 3.03 -8.38
CA GLY A 11 -10.29 1.66 -8.60
C GLY A 11 -10.16 1.27 -10.08
N SER A 12 -10.15 2.24 -11.00
CA SER A 12 -10.01 2.00 -12.45
C SER A 12 -8.72 1.28 -12.81
N LEU A 13 -7.65 1.49 -12.04
CA LEU A 13 -6.34 0.83 -12.22
C LEU A 13 -6.12 -0.33 -11.24
N VAL A 14 -7.19 -0.97 -10.75
CA VAL A 14 -7.10 -2.08 -9.80
C VAL A 14 -7.89 -3.29 -10.31
N PHE A 15 -7.27 -4.46 -10.31
CA PHE A 15 -7.91 -5.75 -10.61
C PHE A 15 -8.73 -6.22 -9.40
N ASN A 16 -9.77 -5.45 -9.08
CA ASN A 16 -10.60 -5.59 -7.89
C ASN A 16 -11.71 -6.64 -8.06
N ASP A 17 -12.51 -6.86 -7.00
CA ASP A 17 -13.65 -7.79 -7.00
C ASP A 17 -14.64 -7.57 -8.15
N LYS A 18 -14.86 -6.33 -8.62
CA LYS A 18 -15.75 -6.03 -9.74
C LYS A 18 -15.16 -6.54 -11.04
N VAL A 19 -13.90 -6.18 -11.32
CA VAL A 19 -13.19 -6.62 -12.53
C VAL A 19 -13.05 -8.14 -12.56
N MET A 20 -12.72 -8.75 -11.42
CA MET A 20 -12.61 -10.20 -11.30
C MET A 20 -13.92 -10.92 -11.61
N ARG A 21 -15.07 -10.41 -11.14
CA ARG A 21 -16.40 -10.99 -11.45
C ARG A 21 -16.80 -10.82 -12.91
N GLU A 22 -16.40 -9.74 -13.54
CA GLU A 22 -16.73 -9.45 -14.94
C GLU A 22 -15.90 -10.31 -15.91
N ARG A 23 -14.67 -10.69 -15.53
CA ARG A 23 -13.72 -11.38 -16.41
C ARG A 23 -13.55 -12.87 -16.13
N LEU A 24 -13.53 -13.27 -14.87
CA LEU A 24 -13.34 -14.67 -14.49
C LEU A 24 -14.66 -15.43 -14.59
N SER A 25 -14.59 -16.72 -14.91
CA SER A 25 -15.77 -17.59 -14.79
C SER A 25 -16.22 -17.71 -13.33
N ASP A 26 -17.51 -17.99 -13.11
CA ASP A 26 -18.10 -18.09 -11.78
C ASP A 26 -17.34 -19.08 -10.87
N ASP A 27 -16.92 -20.21 -11.42
CA ASP A 27 -16.16 -21.25 -10.70
C ASP A 27 -14.76 -20.77 -10.29
N VAL A 28 -14.05 -20.10 -11.20
CA VAL A 28 -12.70 -19.56 -10.94
C VAL A 28 -12.77 -18.43 -9.91
N TYR A 29 -13.74 -17.51 -10.06
CA TYR A 29 -13.96 -16.43 -9.10
C TYR A 29 -14.31 -16.98 -7.71
N ALA A 30 -15.23 -17.95 -7.62
CA ALA A 30 -15.61 -18.55 -6.35
C ALA A 30 -14.43 -19.26 -5.66
N SER A 31 -13.60 -19.97 -6.43
CA SER A 31 -12.40 -20.64 -5.92
C SER A 31 -11.34 -19.66 -5.42
N LEU A 32 -11.09 -18.58 -6.18
CA LEU A 32 -10.19 -17.51 -5.76
C LEU A 32 -10.71 -16.79 -4.52
N LYS A 33 -12.02 -16.49 -4.45
CA LYS A 33 -12.62 -15.84 -3.28
C LYS A 33 -12.48 -16.69 -2.03
N LYS A 34 -12.68 -18.00 -2.16
CA LYS A 34 -12.45 -18.96 -1.07
C LYS A 34 -11.00 -18.95 -0.61
N THR A 35 -10.04 -18.88 -1.53
CA THR A 35 -8.61 -18.74 -1.23
C THR A 35 -8.33 -17.49 -0.38
N ILE A 36 -8.91 -16.35 -0.77
CA ILE A 36 -8.75 -15.07 -0.07
C ILE A 36 -9.38 -15.08 1.33
N ASP A 37 -10.61 -15.60 1.44
CA ASP A 37 -11.39 -15.51 2.67
C ASP A 37 -11.04 -16.60 3.70
N GLU A 38 -10.72 -17.82 3.23
CA GLU A 38 -10.44 -18.98 4.09
C GLU A 38 -8.94 -19.30 4.18
N ASN A 39 -8.08 -18.60 3.45
CA ASN A 39 -6.63 -18.81 3.42
C ASN A 39 -6.26 -20.25 3.04
N VAL A 40 -6.99 -20.83 2.09
CA VAL A 40 -6.72 -22.16 1.51
C VAL A 40 -5.66 -22.06 0.41
N ARG A 41 -5.07 -23.19 0.01
CA ARG A 41 -4.08 -23.23 -1.07
C ARG A 41 -4.77 -22.93 -2.41
N LEU A 42 -4.16 -22.03 -3.20
CA LEU A 42 -4.61 -21.73 -4.55
C LEU A 42 -4.37 -22.93 -5.48
N ASP A 43 -5.37 -23.27 -6.28
CA ASP A 43 -5.29 -24.29 -7.32
C ASP A 43 -4.49 -23.76 -8.53
N GLU A 44 -3.62 -24.60 -9.11
CA GLU A 44 -2.75 -24.20 -10.22
C GLU A 44 -3.56 -23.82 -11.48
N ALA A 45 -4.66 -24.54 -11.78
CA ALA A 45 -5.51 -24.22 -12.93
C ALA A 45 -6.27 -22.90 -12.72
N VAL A 46 -6.66 -22.60 -11.48
CA VAL A 46 -7.26 -21.30 -11.13
C VAL A 46 -6.22 -20.19 -11.28
N ALA A 47 -4.97 -20.43 -10.89
CA ALA A 47 -3.90 -19.45 -11.04
C ALA A 47 -3.59 -19.13 -12.50
N ASP A 48 -3.55 -20.14 -13.38
CA ASP A 48 -3.34 -19.93 -14.82
C ASP A 48 -4.49 -19.12 -15.43
N ALA A 49 -5.75 -19.45 -15.10
CA ALA A 49 -6.91 -18.69 -15.56
C ALA A 49 -6.90 -17.23 -15.06
N VAL A 50 -6.52 -17.01 -13.81
CA VAL A 50 -6.42 -15.66 -13.24
C VAL A 50 -5.27 -14.88 -13.88
N ALA A 51 -4.12 -15.52 -14.13
CA ALA A 51 -2.99 -14.88 -14.78
C ALA A 51 -3.34 -14.42 -16.20
N GLU A 52 -4.02 -15.27 -16.97
CA GLU A 52 -4.45 -14.91 -18.33
C GLU A 52 -5.37 -13.69 -18.34
N GLU A 53 -6.41 -13.67 -17.50
CA GLU A 53 -7.33 -12.54 -17.42
C GLU A 53 -6.69 -11.27 -16.83
N MET A 54 -5.80 -11.43 -15.86
CA MET A 54 -5.06 -10.30 -15.27
C MET A 54 -4.12 -9.66 -16.30
N LYS A 55 -3.46 -10.48 -17.14
CA LYS A 55 -2.65 -10.00 -18.27
C LYS A 55 -3.52 -9.28 -19.29
N ASN A 56 -4.62 -9.89 -19.74
CA ASN A 56 -5.51 -9.28 -20.74
C ASN A 56 -6.03 -7.93 -20.25
N TRP A 57 -6.51 -7.85 -19.00
CA TRP A 57 -6.90 -6.60 -18.35
C TRP A 57 -5.77 -5.58 -18.30
N ALA A 58 -4.54 -6.02 -17.96
CA ALA A 58 -3.39 -5.13 -17.90
C ALA A 58 -3.01 -4.55 -19.27
N LEU A 59 -3.01 -5.37 -20.31
CA LEU A 59 -2.74 -4.95 -21.69
C LEU A 59 -3.79 -3.95 -22.21
N GLU A 60 -5.07 -4.18 -21.91
CA GLU A 60 -6.16 -3.26 -22.27
C GLU A 60 -6.00 -1.87 -21.61
N ASN A 61 -5.40 -1.83 -20.42
CA ASN A 61 -5.07 -0.60 -19.71
C ASN A 61 -3.68 -0.04 -20.07
N GLY A 62 -3.04 -0.58 -21.12
CA GLY A 62 -1.78 -0.09 -21.65
C GLY A 62 -0.54 -0.50 -20.86
N ALA A 63 -0.64 -1.52 -20.00
CA ALA A 63 0.53 -2.11 -19.37
C ALA A 63 1.35 -2.91 -20.40
N THR A 64 2.66 -2.87 -20.26
CA THR A 64 3.61 -3.60 -21.12
C THR A 64 4.48 -4.57 -20.32
N HIS A 65 4.58 -4.33 -19.02
CA HIS A 65 5.38 -5.10 -18.07
C HIS A 65 4.52 -5.57 -16.90
N PHE A 66 5.02 -6.55 -16.16
CA PHE A 66 4.54 -6.90 -14.84
C PHE A 66 5.69 -6.87 -13.84
N THR A 67 5.34 -6.80 -12.55
CA THR A 67 6.28 -6.84 -11.47
C THR A 67 5.67 -7.44 -10.22
N HIS A 68 6.48 -8.21 -9.50
CA HIS A 68 6.18 -8.57 -8.12
C HIS A 68 6.54 -7.37 -7.24
N TRP A 69 5.51 -6.73 -6.69
CA TRP A 69 5.63 -5.58 -5.82
C TRP A 69 5.72 -6.05 -4.37
N PHE A 70 6.79 -5.71 -3.66
CA PHE A 70 7.00 -6.12 -2.27
C PHE A 70 7.71 -5.04 -1.45
N GLN A 71 7.70 -5.22 -0.13
CA GLN A 71 8.28 -4.29 0.85
C GLN A 71 9.44 -4.95 1.59
N PRO A 72 10.68 -4.89 1.04
CA PRO A 72 11.85 -5.42 1.71
C PRO A 72 12.17 -4.65 3.01
N LEU A 73 13.15 -5.14 3.77
CA LEU A 73 13.57 -4.55 5.05
C LEU A 73 14.23 -3.14 4.93
N THR A 74 14.28 -2.55 3.74
CA THR A 74 14.79 -1.19 3.49
C THR A 74 13.81 -0.10 3.91
N GLY A 75 12.53 -0.42 4.13
CA GLY A 75 11.48 0.55 4.47
C GLY A 75 10.84 1.26 3.28
N VAL A 76 11.20 0.87 2.05
CA VAL A 76 10.57 1.29 0.79
C VAL A 76 10.11 0.08 -0.01
N THR A 77 9.23 0.29 -0.97
CA THR A 77 8.79 -0.74 -1.92
C THR A 77 9.88 -1.05 -2.94
N ALA A 78 9.86 -2.27 -3.47
CA ALA A 78 10.78 -2.73 -4.50
C ALA A 78 10.02 -3.41 -5.63
N GLU A 79 10.55 -3.25 -6.85
CA GLU A 79 9.98 -3.73 -8.10
C GLU A 79 11.10 -4.19 -9.03
N LYS A 80 10.83 -5.28 -9.74
CA LYS A 80 11.60 -5.74 -10.90
C LYS A 80 10.63 -5.87 -12.07
N HIS A 81 10.82 -5.06 -13.11
CA HIS A 81 9.89 -5.02 -14.25
C HIS A 81 10.31 -6.07 -15.27
N ASP A 82 9.45 -7.04 -15.51
CA ASP A 82 9.59 -8.07 -16.52
C ASP A 82 8.55 -7.81 -17.61
N SER A 83 8.95 -7.91 -18.88
CA SER A 83 8.02 -7.72 -20.00
C SER A 83 7.16 -8.97 -20.20
N PHE A 84 5.94 -8.81 -20.69
CA PHE A 84 5.10 -9.93 -21.11
C PHE A 84 5.59 -10.60 -22.41
N ILE A 85 6.61 -10.05 -23.07
CA ILE A 85 7.07 -10.52 -24.38
C ILE A 85 7.79 -11.87 -24.25
N THR A 86 7.28 -12.86 -24.97
CA THR A 86 7.96 -14.13 -25.28
C THR A 86 8.23 -14.20 -26.79
N PRO A 87 9.43 -14.62 -27.24
CA PRO A 87 9.70 -14.83 -28.67
C PRO A 87 8.85 -15.97 -29.23
N SER A 88 8.27 -15.75 -30.41
CA SER A 88 7.55 -16.78 -31.17
C SER A 88 8.45 -17.41 -32.23
N GLU A 89 8.18 -18.67 -32.61
CA GLU A 89 8.98 -19.43 -33.57
C GLU A 89 9.03 -18.80 -34.97
N ASP A 90 8.04 -17.98 -35.31
CA ASP A 90 7.93 -17.24 -36.58
C ASP A 90 8.74 -15.93 -36.63
N GLY A 91 9.51 -15.62 -35.57
CA GLY A 91 10.26 -14.38 -35.45
C GLY A 91 9.43 -13.19 -34.97
N GLY A 92 8.16 -13.42 -34.62
CA GLY A 92 7.29 -12.46 -33.93
C GLY A 92 7.44 -12.49 -32.41
N VAL A 93 6.57 -11.76 -31.72
CA VAL A 93 6.45 -11.76 -30.27
C VAL A 93 5.01 -12.06 -29.87
N ILE A 94 4.85 -12.80 -28.78
CA ILE A 94 3.57 -13.03 -28.12
C ILE A 94 3.61 -12.48 -26.70
N MET A 95 2.45 -12.08 -26.18
CA MET A 95 2.32 -11.59 -24.82
C MET A 95 1.85 -12.73 -23.91
N GLU A 96 2.75 -13.25 -23.09
CA GLU A 96 2.50 -14.36 -22.18
C GLU A 96 2.65 -13.93 -20.71
N PHE A 97 1.84 -14.57 -19.88
CA PHE A 97 1.92 -14.45 -18.43
C PHE A 97 1.28 -15.70 -17.83
N SER A 98 2.08 -16.53 -17.16
CA SER A 98 1.63 -17.83 -16.65
C SER A 98 1.20 -17.75 -15.18
N GLY A 99 0.35 -18.68 -14.73
CA GLY A 99 -0.01 -18.81 -13.31
C GLY A 99 1.19 -19.13 -12.42
N LYS A 100 2.23 -19.77 -12.97
CA LYS A 100 3.50 -19.98 -12.28
C LYS A 100 4.21 -18.66 -11.96
N GLU A 101 4.28 -17.76 -12.94
CA GLU A 101 4.86 -16.44 -12.77
C GLU A 101 3.99 -15.56 -11.88
N LEU A 102 2.66 -15.72 -11.91
CA LEU A 102 1.76 -15.03 -10.98
C LEU A 102 1.99 -15.48 -9.53
N ILE A 103 2.04 -16.80 -9.27
CA ILE A 103 2.17 -17.32 -7.91
C ILE A 103 3.54 -16.99 -7.33
N LYS A 104 4.60 -17.13 -8.15
CA LYS A 104 5.98 -17.11 -7.67
C LYS A 104 6.88 -16.32 -8.61
N GLY A 105 7.56 -15.32 -8.07
CA GLY A 105 8.68 -14.65 -8.72
C GLY A 105 10.03 -15.05 -8.13
N GLU A 106 11.08 -14.85 -8.91
CA GLU A 106 12.46 -15.15 -8.53
C GLU A 106 13.36 -13.93 -8.74
N PRO A 107 13.27 -12.90 -7.89
CA PRO A 107 14.18 -11.77 -7.96
C PRO A 107 15.57 -12.14 -7.43
N ASP A 108 16.61 -11.50 -7.99
CA ASP A 108 17.93 -11.49 -7.36
C ASP A 108 17.85 -10.72 -6.04
N ALA A 109 18.10 -11.41 -4.93
CA ALA A 109 18.02 -10.84 -3.59
C ALA A 109 19.38 -10.46 -2.99
N SER A 110 20.46 -10.55 -3.76
CA SER A 110 21.84 -10.33 -3.29
C SER A 110 22.08 -8.96 -2.68
N SER A 111 21.33 -7.95 -3.14
CA SER A 111 21.49 -6.56 -2.72
C SER A 111 20.48 -6.12 -1.66
N PHE A 112 19.52 -6.97 -1.26
CA PHE A 112 18.57 -6.60 -0.21
C PHE A 112 19.18 -6.82 1.18
N PRO A 113 18.91 -5.92 2.15
CA PRO A 113 19.38 -6.11 3.51
C PRO A 113 18.88 -7.43 4.09
N SER A 114 19.83 -8.29 4.47
CA SER A 114 19.55 -9.60 5.07
C SER A 114 19.77 -9.60 6.59
N GLY A 115 20.16 -8.47 7.20
CA GLY A 115 20.52 -8.41 8.62
C GLY A 115 21.73 -9.27 8.99
N GLY A 116 22.56 -9.66 8.01
CA GLY A 116 23.69 -10.57 8.21
C GLY A 116 23.31 -12.06 8.23
N LEU A 117 22.06 -12.40 7.92
CA LEU A 117 21.56 -13.77 7.98
C LEU A 117 22.11 -14.68 6.87
N ARG A 118 22.75 -14.14 5.81
CA ARG A 118 23.18 -14.93 4.64
C ARG A 118 24.45 -14.43 3.97
N ALA A 119 25.15 -15.36 3.35
CA ALA A 119 26.26 -15.10 2.43
C ALA A 119 25.75 -14.86 1.00
N THR A 120 26.52 -14.11 0.19
CA THR A 120 26.14 -13.70 -1.18
C THR A 120 25.85 -14.87 -2.13
N PHE A 121 26.39 -16.06 -1.90
CA PHE A 121 26.11 -17.23 -2.75
C PHE A 121 24.72 -17.85 -2.48
N GLU A 122 24.08 -17.52 -1.36
CA GLU A 122 22.71 -17.95 -0.99
C GLU A 122 21.68 -16.83 -1.20
N ALA A 123 22.05 -15.84 -2.02
CA ALA A 123 21.29 -14.62 -2.28
C ALA A 123 20.01 -14.81 -3.11
N ARG A 124 19.57 -16.04 -3.37
CA ARG A 124 18.30 -16.24 -4.09
C ARG A 124 17.14 -15.89 -3.18
N GLY A 125 16.25 -15.03 -3.66
CA GLY A 125 14.99 -14.72 -3.01
C GLY A 125 13.80 -15.23 -3.82
N TYR A 126 12.67 -15.37 -3.15
CA TYR A 126 11.42 -15.77 -3.77
C TYR A 126 10.33 -14.80 -3.35
N THR A 127 9.54 -14.37 -4.32
CA THR A 127 8.28 -13.66 -4.07
C THR A 127 7.13 -14.64 -4.19
N ALA A 128 6.11 -14.48 -3.34
CA ALA A 128 4.88 -15.24 -3.39
C ALA A 128 3.69 -14.27 -3.42
N TRP A 129 2.78 -14.45 -4.36
CA TRP A 129 1.61 -13.59 -4.49
C TRP A 129 0.72 -13.63 -3.24
N ASP A 130 0.34 -12.45 -2.76
CA ASP A 130 -0.68 -12.27 -1.74
C ASP A 130 -2.02 -11.90 -2.40
N PRO A 131 -2.94 -12.86 -2.58
CA PRO A 131 -4.23 -12.60 -3.22
C PRO A 131 -5.17 -11.75 -2.35
N THR A 132 -4.83 -11.50 -1.08
CA THR A 132 -5.66 -10.65 -0.19
C THR A 132 -5.47 -9.16 -0.44
N SER A 133 -4.47 -8.79 -1.24
CA SER A 133 -4.23 -7.44 -1.74
C SER A 133 -4.34 -7.44 -3.27
N TYR A 134 -5.15 -6.56 -3.83
CA TYR A 134 -5.44 -6.58 -5.25
C TYR A 134 -4.24 -6.14 -6.08
N ALA A 135 -4.05 -6.79 -7.23
CA ALA A 135 -3.12 -6.31 -8.25
C ALA A 135 -3.58 -4.97 -8.81
N PHE A 136 -2.65 -4.10 -9.15
CA PHE A 136 -2.94 -2.76 -9.66
C PHE A 136 -1.97 -2.40 -10.78
N ILE A 137 -2.35 -1.44 -11.60
CA ILE A 137 -1.47 -0.89 -12.63
C ILE A 137 -0.91 0.43 -12.13
N LYS A 138 0.41 0.54 -12.20
CA LYS A 138 1.11 1.79 -11.94
C LYS A 138 1.97 2.11 -13.13
N ASP A 139 1.81 3.32 -13.66
CA ASP A 139 2.44 3.76 -14.90
C ASP A 139 2.04 2.82 -16.07
N HIS A 140 2.95 1.96 -16.54
CA HIS A 140 2.68 0.96 -17.59
C HIS A 140 3.02 -0.47 -17.16
N THR A 141 2.92 -0.72 -15.85
CA THR A 141 3.34 -1.98 -15.23
C THR A 141 2.24 -2.55 -14.35
N LEU A 142 1.90 -3.83 -14.55
CA LEU A 142 1.06 -4.61 -13.64
C LEU A 142 1.85 -4.93 -12.36
N CYS A 143 1.46 -4.35 -11.24
CA CYS A 143 2.05 -4.60 -9.93
C CYS A 143 1.25 -5.66 -9.17
N ILE A 144 1.92 -6.75 -8.81
CA ILE A 144 1.36 -7.90 -8.10
C ILE A 144 1.87 -7.86 -6.65
N PRO A 145 1.02 -7.59 -5.65
CA PRO A 145 1.44 -7.55 -4.25
C PRO A 145 1.97 -8.91 -3.78
N THR A 146 3.18 -8.93 -3.25
CA THR A 146 3.85 -10.19 -2.87
C THR A 146 4.51 -10.13 -1.51
N ALA A 147 4.56 -11.30 -0.87
CA ALA A 147 5.44 -11.58 0.24
C ALA A 147 6.82 -11.98 -0.31
N PHE A 148 7.89 -11.57 0.36
CA PHE A 148 9.26 -11.84 -0.05
C PHE A 148 10.06 -12.60 1.01
N CYS A 149 10.56 -13.76 0.62
CA CYS A 149 11.30 -14.66 1.48
C CYS A 149 12.60 -15.13 0.84
N SER A 150 13.42 -15.75 1.67
CA SER A 150 14.68 -16.33 1.24
C SER A 150 14.55 -17.69 0.61
N PHE A 151 15.65 -18.13 0.01
CA PHE A 151 15.85 -19.54 -0.30
C PHE A 151 15.63 -20.48 0.91
N SER A 152 16.06 -20.07 2.11
CA SER A 152 15.85 -20.81 3.37
C SER A 152 14.46 -20.66 4.01
N GLY A 153 13.56 -19.86 3.43
CA GLY A 153 12.20 -19.61 3.95
C GLY A 153 12.09 -18.53 5.04
N GLU A 154 13.17 -17.80 5.33
CA GLU A 154 13.18 -16.63 6.22
C GLU A 154 12.49 -15.44 5.56
N ALA A 155 11.70 -14.70 6.32
CA ALA A 155 11.05 -13.48 5.83
C ALA A 155 12.10 -12.37 5.62
N LEU A 156 12.15 -11.82 4.41
CA LEU A 156 12.99 -10.68 4.04
C LEU A 156 12.17 -9.41 3.78
N ASP A 157 10.94 -9.41 4.25
CA ASP A 157 9.97 -8.34 4.04
C ASP A 157 9.30 -7.91 5.34
N LYS A 158 8.49 -6.86 5.22
CA LYS A 158 7.59 -6.42 6.29
C LYS A 158 6.20 -7.07 6.21
N LYS A 159 5.81 -7.57 5.04
CA LYS A 159 4.49 -8.13 4.78
C LYS A 159 4.30 -9.52 5.42
N THR A 160 5.28 -10.42 5.31
CA THR A 160 5.19 -11.76 5.92
C THR A 160 5.02 -11.71 7.45
N PRO A 161 5.82 -10.93 8.21
CA PRO A 161 5.60 -10.76 9.64
C PRO A 161 4.23 -10.16 9.98
N LEU A 162 3.75 -9.19 9.18
CA LEU A 162 2.42 -8.58 9.37
C LEU A 162 1.29 -9.60 9.20
N LEU A 163 1.31 -10.38 8.12
CA LEU A 163 0.32 -11.43 7.86
C LEU A 163 0.31 -12.49 8.96
N ARG A 164 1.48 -12.90 9.44
CA ARG A 164 1.61 -13.84 10.58
C ARG A 164 1.02 -13.25 11.87
N SER A 165 1.24 -11.96 12.13
CA SER A 165 0.66 -11.25 13.27
C SER A 165 -0.87 -11.21 13.20
N MET A 166 -1.42 -10.87 12.03
CA MET A 166 -2.87 -10.88 11.79
C MET A 166 -3.48 -12.27 12.01
N GLN A 167 -2.83 -13.33 11.53
CA GLN A 167 -3.26 -14.71 11.76
C GLN A 167 -3.22 -15.09 13.24
N ALA A 168 -2.20 -14.65 13.98
CA ALA A 168 -2.10 -14.89 15.41
C ALA A 168 -3.25 -14.22 16.17
N ILE A 169 -3.55 -12.95 15.86
CA ILE A 169 -4.67 -12.20 16.43
C ILE A 169 -5.99 -12.91 16.13
N ASN A 170 -6.24 -13.29 14.87
CA ASN A 170 -7.45 -14.02 14.47
C ASN A 170 -7.63 -15.30 15.30
N ARG A 171 -6.57 -16.13 15.44
CA ARG A 171 -6.62 -17.36 16.23
C ARG A 171 -6.95 -17.11 17.70
N GLN A 172 -6.29 -16.13 18.33
CA GLN A 172 -6.49 -15.86 19.75
C GLN A 172 -7.83 -15.18 20.02
N ALA A 173 -8.27 -14.26 19.17
CA ALA A 173 -9.57 -13.61 19.28
C ALA A 173 -10.70 -14.64 19.19
N LYS A 174 -10.66 -15.56 18.21
CA LYS A 174 -11.62 -16.66 18.09
C LYS A 174 -11.67 -17.53 19.35
N ARG A 175 -10.52 -17.86 19.94
CA ARG A 175 -10.45 -18.64 21.19
C ARG A 175 -11.20 -17.95 22.33
N ILE A 176 -11.05 -16.64 22.47
CA ILE A 176 -11.71 -15.86 23.52
C ILE A 176 -13.20 -15.68 23.23
N LEU A 177 -13.58 -15.35 21.99
CA LEU A 177 -15.00 -15.20 21.60
C LEU A 177 -15.83 -16.45 21.86
N LYS A 178 -15.23 -17.63 21.69
CA LYS A 178 -15.88 -18.90 22.02
C LYS A 178 -16.26 -19.03 23.50
N ILE A 179 -15.50 -18.43 24.42
CA ILE A 179 -15.81 -18.42 25.86
C ILE A 179 -17.07 -17.59 26.12
N PHE A 180 -17.28 -16.53 25.34
CA PHE A 180 -18.48 -15.68 25.40
C PHE A 180 -19.68 -16.26 24.63
N GLY A 181 -19.55 -17.45 24.02
CA GLY A 181 -20.61 -18.08 23.23
C GLY A 181 -20.75 -17.53 21.80
N THR A 182 -19.82 -16.68 21.35
CA THR A 182 -19.80 -16.11 20.00
C THR A 182 -18.90 -16.95 19.09
N GLU A 183 -19.49 -17.72 18.17
CA GLU A 183 -18.77 -18.47 17.14
C GLU A 183 -18.69 -17.64 15.85
N VAL A 184 -17.46 -17.40 15.37
CA VAL A 184 -17.16 -16.56 14.20
C VAL A 184 -16.20 -17.28 13.25
N LYS A 185 -16.31 -17.02 11.95
CA LYS A 185 -15.41 -17.65 10.96
C LYS A 185 -14.01 -17.06 11.07
N TYR A 186 -13.91 -15.74 11.18
CA TYR A 186 -12.65 -15.03 11.32
C TYR A 186 -12.84 -13.70 12.06
N VAL A 187 -11.74 -13.20 12.62
CA VAL A 187 -11.59 -11.84 13.13
C VAL A 187 -10.50 -11.15 12.30
N ARG A 188 -10.80 -9.97 11.78
CA ARG A 188 -9.88 -9.14 10.99
C ARG A 188 -9.51 -7.89 11.77
N THR A 189 -8.26 -7.49 11.61
CA THR A 189 -7.79 -6.18 12.06
C THR A 189 -7.95 -5.15 10.95
N SER A 190 -8.25 -3.92 11.33
CA SER A 190 -8.31 -2.78 10.42
C SER A 190 -7.42 -1.65 10.92
N VAL A 191 -6.86 -0.86 10.00
CA VAL A 191 -6.06 0.34 10.30
C VAL A 191 -6.49 1.49 9.40
N GLY A 192 -6.69 2.67 10.00
CA GLY A 192 -6.70 3.95 9.30
C GLY A 192 -5.42 4.71 9.63
N ALA A 193 -4.52 4.81 8.65
CA ALA A 193 -3.23 5.48 8.81
C ALA A 193 -3.34 6.95 8.39
N GLU A 194 -3.06 7.87 9.31
CA GLU A 194 -3.00 9.31 9.07
C GLU A 194 -1.58 9.67 8.65
N GLN A 195 -1.39 10.22 7.44
CA GLN A 195 -0.07 10.47 6.86
C GLN A 195 0.24 11.96 6.85
N GLU A 196 1.13 12.39 7.75
CA GLU A 196 1.68 13.74 7.71
C GLU A 196 2.90 13.82 6.79
N TYR A 197 3.14 14.99 6.21
CA TYR A 197 4.25 15.27 5.31
C TYR A 197 4.53 16.78 5.20
N PHE A 198 5.71 17.15 4.69
CA PHE A 198 6.02 18.53 4.33
C PHE A 198 6.12 18.71 2.82
N LEU A 199 5.65 19.84 2.31
CA LEU A 199 5.87 20.26 0.92
C LEU A 199 6.79 21.48 0.87
N ILE A 200 7.90 21.36 0.15
CA ILE A 200 8.81 22.50 -0.06
C ILE A 200 9.01 22.78 -1.53
N ASP A 201 9.30 24.03 -1.86
CA ASP A 201 9.62 24.40 -3.23
C ASP A 201 10.89 23.68 -3.70
N LYS A 202 10.84 23.07 -4.90
CA LYS A 202 11.94 22.28 -5.43
C LYS A 202 13.23 23.09 -5.57
N GLN A 203 13.15 24.37 -5.94
CA GLN A 203 14.34 25.22 -6.09
C GLN A 203 15.01 25.51 -4.74
N VAL A 204 14.24 25.55 -3.65
CA VAL A 204 14.77 25.71 -2.29
C VAL A 204 15.37 24.41 -1.78
N PHE A 205 14.68 23.29 -1.99
CA PHE A 205 15.22 21.95 -1.74
C PHE A 205 16.55 21.75 -2.47
N ASP A 206 16.63 22.23 -3.71
CA ASP A 206 17.79 22.00 -4.55
C ASP A 206 19.08 22.65 -4.05
N LYS A 207 18.93 23.75 -3.32
CA LYS A 207 20.00 24.50 -2.67
C LYS A 207 20.45 23.90 -1.33
N ARG A 208 19.81 22.84 -0.85
CA ARG A 208 20.04 22.23 0.46
C ARG A 208 20.53 20.78 0.33
N PRO A 209 21.84 20.55 0.13
CA PRO A 209 22.42 19.21 0.06
C PRO A 209 22.12 18.36 1.29
N ASP A 210 22.06 18.97 2.47
CA ASP A 210 21.73 18.27 3.71
C ASP A 210 20.31 17.68 3.69
N LEU A 211 19.31 18.44 3.21
CA LEU A 211 17.96 17.91 2.99
C LEU A 211 17.93 16.80 1.94
N LYS A 212 18.68 16.94 0.85
CA LYS A 212 18.74 15.92 -0.22
C LYS A 212 19.26 14.58 0.27
N TYR A 213 20.35 14.59 1.01
CA TYR A 213 21.04 13.36 1.40
C TYR A 213 20.51 12.76 2.69
N THR A 214 19.96 13.58 3.59
CA THR A 214 19.55 13.10 4.92
C THR A 214 18.05 13.16 5.16
N GLY A 215 17.27 13.77 4.25
CA GLY A 215 15.82 13.99 4.42
C GLY A 215 15.47 15.05 5.47
N ARG A 216 16.48 15.63 6.15
CA ARG A 216 16.33 16.67 7.17
C ARG A 216 17.41 17.73 7.05
N THR A 217 17.18 18.87 7.68
CA THR A 217 18.19 19.91 7.84
C THR A 217 19.20 19.49 8.91
N LEU A 218 20.50 19.61 8.62
CA LEU A 218 21.57 19.34 9.58
C LEU A 218 21.95 20.59 10.38
N PHE A 219 21.72 21.76 9.80
CA PHE A 219 21.94 23.06 10.39
C PHE A 219 20.94 24.08 9.84
N GLY A 220 20.74 25.18 10.57
CA GLY A 220 19.86 26.25 10.18
C GLY A 220 19.50 27.12 11.39
N ALA A 221 19.43 28.43 11.18
CA ALA A 221 18.89 29.34 12.18
C ALA A 221 17.34 29.30 12.12
N MET A 222 16.70 29.46 13.27
CA MET A 222 15.25 29.61 13.32
C MET A 222 14.82 30.90 12.60
N PRO A 223 13.70 30.88 11.87
CA PRO A 223 13.17 32.09 11.25
C PRO A 223 12.79 33.12 12.32
N PRO A 224 12.92 34.44 12.03
CA PRO A 224 12.52 35.49 12.97
C PRO A 224 11.04 35.43 13.37
N LYS A 225 10.16 34.98 12.45
CA LYS A 225 8.79 34.55 12.76
C LYS A 225 8.76 33.03 12.81
N GLY A 226 8.64 32.47 14.01
CA GLY A 226 8.54 31.03 14.24
C GLY A 226 7.15 30.47 13.93
N GLN A 227 6.95 29.19 14.26
CA GLN A 227 5.62 28.59 14.29
C GLN A 227 4.78 29.27 15.39
N GLU A 228 3.67 29.89 14.99
CA GLU A 228 2.64 30.40 15.90
C GLU A 228 1.51 29.36 15.94
N MET A 229 1.12 28.88 17.14
CA MET A 229 0.30 27.66 17.28
C MET A 229 -1.08 27.74 16.58
N ASP A 230 -1.60 28.95 16.34
CA ASP A 230 -2.99 29.16 15.90
C ASP A 230 -3.14 29.53 14.40
N ASP A 231 -2.04 29.79 13.68
CA ASP A 231 -2.09 30.37 12.31
C ASP A 231 -2.21 29.33 11.18
N HIS A 232 -1.79 28.08 11.42
CA HIS A 232 -1.60 27.09 10.33
C HIS A 232 -2.53 25.88 10.40
N TYR A 233 -2.86 25.41 11.61
CA TYR A 233 -3.71 24.22 11.78
C TYR A 233 -5.13 24.50 11.30
N PHE A 234 -5.61 23.71 10.32
CA PHE A 234 -6.86 23.97 9.59
C PHE A 234 -6.95 25.36 8.93
N GLY A 235 -5.81 26.04 8.73
CA GLY A 235 -5.75 27.29 7.99
C GLY A 235 -6.03 27.11 6.50
N VAL A 236 -6.22 28.21 5.78
CA VAL A 236 -6.50 28.19 4.33
C VAL A 236 -5.35 27.52 3.56
N ILE A 237 -5.69 26.52 2.75
CA ILE A 237 -4.74 25.82 1.88
C ILE A 237 -4.35 26.75 0.72
N LYS A 238 -3.04 26.91 0.49
CA LYS A 238 -2.53 27.76 -0.60
C LYS A 238 -2.92 27.15 -1.95
N PRO A 239 -3.26 27.95 -2.99
CA PRO A 239 -3.74 27.43 -4.28
C PRO A 239 -2.84 26.34 -4.90
N ARG A 240 -1.51 26.55 -4.88
CA ARG A 240 -0.54 25.56 -5.38
C ARG A 240 -0.56 24.22 -4.62
N VAL A 241 -0.81 24.26 -3.31
CA VAL A 241 -0.92 23.05 -2.49
C VAL A 241 -2.26 22.36 -2.75
N ALA A 242 -3.34 23.13 -2.93
CA ALA A 242 -4.64 22.60 -3.30
C ALA A 242 -4.60 21.87 -4.66
N GLU A 243 -3.92 22.43 -5.67
CA GLU A 243 -3.71 21.77 -6.97
C GLU A 243 -2.93 20.45 -6.85
N PHE A 244 -1.91 20.41 -5.98
CA PHE A 244 -1.18 19.17 -5.65
C PHE A 244 -2.10 18.14 -4.97
N MET A 245 -2.89 18.57 -3.99
CA MET A 245 -3.82 17.70 -3.24
C MET A 245 -4.91 17.13 -4.15
N GLU A 246 -5.45 17.94 -5.07
CA GLU A 246 -6.44 17.50 -6.07
C GLU A 246 -5.86 16.43 -7.01
N ASP A 247 -4.64 16.63 -7.51
CA ASP A 247 -3.95 15.65 -8.37
C ASP A 247 -3.61 14.37 -7.58
N LEU A 248 -3.16 14.51 -6.33
CA LEU A 248 -2.89 13.38 -5.44
C LEU A 248 -4.14 12.54 -5.21
N ASN A 249 -5.27 13.17 -4.88
CA ASN A 249 -6.53 12.48 -4.67
C ASN A 249 -6.96 11.68 -5.90
N GLN A 250 -6.83 12.25 -7.10
CA GLN A 250 -7.16 11.54 -8.33
C GLN A 250 -6.28 10.30 -8.55
N GLU A 251 -4.97 10.39 -8.37
CA GLU A 251 -4.08 9.23 -8.52
C GLU A 251 -4.37 8.15 -7.46
N LEU A 252 -4.64 8.55 -6.22
CA LEU A 252 -5.00 7.60 -5.15
C LEU A 252 -6.35 6.93 -5.42
N TRP A 253 -7.35 7.67 -5.90
CA TRP A 253 -8.65 7.10 -6.25
C TRP A 253 -8.54 6.11 -7.41
N LYS A 254 -7.74 6.37 -8.45
CA LYS A 254 -7.49 5.39 -9.52
C LYS A 254 -6.96 4.06 -8.98
N LEU A 255 -6.10 4.12 -7.96
CA LEU A 255 -5.54 2.97 -7.25
C LEU A 255 -6.47 2.37 -6.17
N GLY A 256 -7.73 2.82 -6.10
CA GLY A 256 -8.72 2.31 -5.14
C GLY A 256 -8.47 2.72 -3.70
N ILE A 257 -7.60 3.69 -3.44
CA ILE A 257 -7.29 4.20 -2.10
C ILE A 257 -8.34 5.26 -1.75
N LEU A 258 -9.05 5.06 -0.64
CA LEU A 258 -10.12 5.94 -0.16
C LEU A 258 -9.56 7.20 0.53
N ALA A 259 -8.74 7.99 -0.17
CA ALA A 259 -8.28 9.29 0.31
C ALA A 259 -9.49 10.19 0.61
N LYS A 260 -9.63 10.63 1.86
CA LYS A 260 -10.87 11.22 2.39
C LYS A 260 -10.70 12.59 3.02
N THR A 261 -9.67 12.74 3.84
CA THR A 261 -9.42 13.97 4.60
C THR A 261 -8.03 14.49 4.27
N GLU A 262 -7.92 15.79 4.08
CA GLU A 262 -6.65 16.51 3.91
C GLU A 262 -6.74 17.89 4.54
N HIS A 263 -5.65 18.36 5.14
CA HIS A 263 -5.58 19.70 5.73
C HIS A 263 -4.13 20.15 5.94
N ASN A 264 -3.96 21.43 6.29
CA ASN A 264 -2.72 21.94 6.85
C ASN A 264 -2.55 21.44 8.29
N GLU A 265 -1.31 21.12 8.65
CA GLU A 265 -0.91 20.73 9.99
C GLU A 265 -0.37 21.95 10.78
N VAL A 266 0.19 21.73 11.98
CA VAL A 266 0.64 22.83 12.84
C VAL A 266 1.90 23.53 12.33
N ALA A 267 2.89 22.82 11.77
CA ALA A 267 4.12 23.45 11.29
C ALA A 267 3.97 24.05 9.88
N PRO A 268 4.68 25.15 9.55
CA PRO A 268 4.62 25.73 8.22
C PRO A 268 4.95 24.73 7.12
N ALA A 269 4.06 24.65 6.12
CA ALA A 269 4.17 23.75 4.98
C ALA A 269 4.10 22.26 5.34
N GLN A 270 3.57 21.95 6.52
CA GLN A 270 3.17 20.62 6.94
C GLN A 270 1.70 20.39 6.57
N HIS A 271 1.40 19.19 6.10
CA HIS A 271 0.06 18.78 5.68
C HIS A 271 -0.20 17.35 6.14
N GLU A 272 -1.47 16.98 6.17
CA GLU A 272 -1.92 15.62 6.46
C GLU A 272 -2.85 15.11 5.34
N LEU A 273 -2.77 13.81 5.06
CA LEU A 273 -3.79 13.07 4.30
C LEU A 273 -4.16 11.80 5.07
N ALA A 274 -5.47 11.59 5.26
CA ALA A 274 -6.02 10.42 5.94
C ALA A 274 -7.02 9.68 5.02
N PRO A 275 -6.72 8.42 4.65
CA PRO A 275 -7.68 7.54 3.99
C PRO A 275 -8.69 6.93 4.97
N ILE A 276 -9.83 6.47 4.46
CA ILE A 276 -10.73 5.59 5.23
C ILE A 276 -10.00 4.29 5.55
N TYR A 277 -10.16 3.80 6.79
CA TYR A 277 -9.55 2.56 7.24
C TYR A 277 -9.93 1.38 6.33
N SER A 278 -9.01 0.41 6.22
CA SER A 278 -9.27 -0.87 5.56
C SER A 278 -8.61 -2.00 6.36
N THR A 279 -8.66 -3.23 5.86
CA THR A 279 -7.98 -4.36 6.53
C THR A 279 -6.49 -4.03 6.66
N THR A 280 -5.87 -4.39 7.79
CA THR A 280 -4.51 -3.94 8.11
C THR A 280 -3.48 -4.20 7.00
N ASN A 281 -3.59 -5.35 6.32
CA ASN A 281 -2.72 -5.68 5.20
C ASN A 281 -2.89 -4.70 4.02
N VAL A 282 -4.13 -4.49 3.57
CA VAL A 282 -4.45 -3.58 2.46
C VAL A 282 -4.13 -2.13 2.85
N ALA A 283 -4.47 -1.70 4.07
CA ALA A 283 -4.16 -0.36 4.56
C ALA A 283 -2.66 -0.05 4.55
N THR A 284 -1.83 -1.05 4.88
CA THR A 284 -0.37 -0.92 4.86
C THR A 284 0.14 -0.78 3.42
N ASP A 285 -0.35 -1.62 2.50
CA ASP A 285 0.00 -1.54 1.08
C ASP A 285 -0.43 -0.20 0.47
N SER A 286 -1.67 0.24 0.76
CA SER A 286 -2.19 1.53 0.34
C SER A 286 -1.35 2.68 0.87
N ASN A 287 -0.93 2.69 2.14
CA ASN A 287 -0.09 3.76 2.68
C ASN A 287 1.29 3.83 2.01
N GLN A 288 1.88 2.68 1.66
CA GLN A 288 3.15 2.65 0.92
C GLN A 288 3.00 3.26 -0.48
N LEU A 289 1.92 2.92 -1.19
CA LEU A 289 1.59 3.57 -2.45
C LEU A 289 1.33 5.06 -2.28
N THR A 290 0.57 5.45 -1.25
CA THR A 290 0.32 6.86 -0.94
C THR A 290 1.61 7.65 -0.79
N MET A 291 2.57 7.15 -0.01
CA MET A 291 3.88 7.80 0.17
C MET A 291 4.68 7.93 -1.12
N GLU A 292 4.62 6.92 -2.00
CA GLU A 292 5.28 6.97 -3.30
C GLU A 292 4.62 7.98 -4.24
N ILE A 293 3.30 7.93 -4.36
CA ILE A 293 2.52 8.83 -5.22
C ILE A 293 2.64 10.27 -4.73
N MET A 294 2.63 10.53 -3.42
CA MET A 294 2.90 11.86 -2.85
C MET A 294 4.19 12.47 -3.39
N LYS A 295 5.28 11.70 -3.47
CA LYS A 295 6.56 12.18 -4.03
C LYS A 295 6.48 12.43 -5.53
N LYS A 296 5.87 11.51 -6.28
CA LYS A 296 5.69 11.65 -7.75
C LYS A 296 4.87 12.88 -8.09
N VAL A 297 3.71 13.05 -7.45
CA VAL A 297 2.81 14.19 -7.65
C VAL A 297 3.49 15.48 -7.23
N ALA A 298 4.18 15.52 -6.09
CA ALA A 298 4.87 16.74 -5.64
C ALA A 298 5.89 17.22 -6.68
N ALA A 299 6.64 16.30 -7.28
CA ALA A 299 7.59 16.62 -8.34
C ALA A 299 6.91 17.23 -9.59
N ARG A 300 5.72 16.74 -10.00
CA ARG A 300 4.94 17.33 -11.10
C ARG A 300 4.56 18.79 -10.84
N HIS A 301 4.31 19.13 -9.58
CA HIS A 301 3.95 20.48 -9.12
C HIS A 301 5.16 21.34 -8.74
N GLY A 302 6.39 20.91 -9.09
CA GLY A 302 7.63 21.64 -8.80
C GLY A 302 7.94 21.73 -7.30
N MET A 303 7.44 20.79 -6.51
CA MET A 303 7.63 20.68 -5.07
C MET A 303 8.40 19.39 -4.73
N GLU A 304 8.96 19.34 -3.52
CA GLU A 304 9.51 18.13 -2.92
C GLU A 304 8.66 17.74 -1.71
N CYS A 305 8.23 16.47 -1.66
CA CYS A 305 7.52 15.91 -0.51
C CYS A 305 8.49 15.25 0.46
N LEU A 306 8.60 15.80 1.67
CA LEU A 306 9.44 15.26 2.73
C LEU A 306 8.58 14.40 3.67
N LEU A 307 8.98 13.14 3.82
CA LEU A 307 8.33 12.15 4.69
C LEU A 307 9.17 11.80 5.94
N HIS A 308 10.30 12.50 6.14
CA HIS A 308 11.13 12.31 7.31
C HIS A 308 10.35 12.79 8.56
N GLU A 309 10.46 12.10 9.70
CA GLU A 309 9.69 12.39 10.91
C GLU A 309 10.05 13.75 11.54
N LYS A 310 11.31 14.19 11.38
CA LYS A 310 11.79 15.51 11.77
C LYS A 310 12.63 16.21 10.69
N PRO A 311 12.02 16.81 9.63
CA PRO A 311 12.78 17.46 8.56
C PRO A 311 13.44 18.77 9.02
N PHE A 312 12.78 19.50 9.94
CA PHE A 312 13.23 20.80 10.44
C PHE A 312 13.32 20.79 11.97
N ALA A 313 14.45 21.25 12.51
CA ALA A 313 14.61 21.45 13.94
C ALA A 313 13.77 22.64 14.42
N GLY A 314 13.21 22.56 15.63
CA GLY A 314 12.50 23.68 16.27
C GLY A 314 11.05 23.93 15.83
N VAL A 315 10.49 23.11 14.95
CA VAL A 315 9.05 23.10 14.56
C VAL A 315 8.45 21.71 14.78
N ASN A 316 7.13 21.51 14.63
CA ASN A 316 6.52 20.17 14.74
C ASN A 316 7.14 19.16 13.76
N GLY A 317 7.15 17.88 14.17
CA GLY A 317 7.56 16.78 13.30
C GLY A 317 6.35 16.18 12.59
N SER A 318 6.60 15.31 11.61
CA SER A 318 5.56 14.56 10.90
C SER A 318 5.28 13.23 11.59
N GLY A 319 4.04 13.06 12.05
CA GLY A 319 3.50 11.85 12.62
C GLY A 319 2.93 10.87 11.59
N LYS A 320 2.65 9.66 12.08
CA LYS A 320 1.80 8.68 11.39
C LYS A 320 0.94 7.93 12.40
N HIS A 321 -0.25 8.43 12.68
CA HIS A 321 -1.16 7.78 13.61
C HIS A 321 -1.77 6.53 12.97
N ASN A 322 -1.99 5.49 13.78
CA ASN A 322 -2.62 4.25 13.34
C ASN A 322 -3.89 4.01 14.16
N ASN A 323 -5.03 4.37 13.60
CA ASN A 323 -6.33 4.05 14.19
C ASN A 323 -6.63 2.57 13.98
N TRP A 324 -6.40 1.75 15.01
CA TRP A 324 -6.49 0.30 14.92
C TRP A 324 -7.79 -0.24 15.53
N SER A 325 -8.41 -1.22 14.85
CA SER A 325 -9.61 -1.90 15.35
C SER A 325 -9.65 -3.39 15.01
N LEU A 326 -10.55 -4.11 15.69
CA LEU A 326 -10.80 -5.54 15.54
C LEU A 326 -12.28 -5.79 15.23
N SER A 327 -12.57 -6.50 14.14
CA SER A 327 -13.94 -6.82 13.77
C SER A 327 -14.12 -8.30 13.41
N THR A 328 -15.26 -8.86 13.76
CA THR A 328 -15.68 -10.21 13.36
C THR A 328 -16.14 -10.23 11.89
N ASP A 329 -16.24 -11.42 11.29
CA ASP A 329 -16.84 -11.60 9.96
C ASP A 329 -18.32 -11.19 9.91
N THR A 330 -19.00 -11.16 11.05
CA THR A 330 -20.39 -10.68 11.19
C THR A 330 -20.50 -9.16 11.34
N GLY A 331 -19.39 -8.42 11.31
CA GLY A 331 -19.36 -6.96 11.37
C GLY A 331 -19.35 -6.36 12.77
N ILE A 332 -19.16 -7.15 13.82
CA ILE A 332 -19.10 -6.66 15.21
C ILE A 332 -17.71 -6.10 15.47
N ASN A 333 -17.62 -4.80 15.83
CA ASN A 333 -16.40 -4.20 16.34
C ASN A 333 -16.18 -4.59 17.80
N LEU A 334 -15.11 -5.35 18.06
CA LEU A 334 -14.77 -5.89 19.37
C LEU A 334 -14.22 -4.82 20.34
N LEU A 335 -13.82 -3.66 19.82
CA LEU A 335 -13.36 -2.51 20.62
C LEU A 335 -14.44 -1.43 20.75
N SER A 336 -15.71 -1.76 20.45
CA SER A 336 -16.82 -0.85 20.68
C SER A 336 -17.41 -1.09 22.07
N PRO A 337 -17.42 -0.08 22.97
CA PRO A 337 -17.99 -0.24 24.31
C PRO A 337 -19.52 -0.41 24.30
N GLY A 338 -20.18 -0.05 23.19
CA GLY A 338 -21.65 -0.05 23.09
C GLY A 338 -22.30 1.04 23.94
N LYS A 339 -23.61 0.91 24.17
CA LYS A 339 -24.39 1.89 24.96
C LYS A 339 -24.25 1.69 26.47
N THR A 340 -24.02 0.46 26.92
CA THR A 340 -23.89 0.08 28.33
C THR A 340 -22.57 -0.68 28.53
N PRO A 341 -21.42 0.04 28.62
CA PRO A 341 -20.10 -0.60 28.63
C PRO A 341 -19.89 -1.56 29.80
N TYR A 342 -20.53 -1.28 30.95
CA TYR A 342 -20.45 -2.11 32.15
C TYR A 342 -21.17 -3.47 32.02
N GLU A 343 -22.05 -3.63 31.03
CA GLU A 343 -22.74 -4.89 30.73
C GLU A 343 -22.03 -5.68 29.63
N ASN A 344 -21.15 -5.02 28.86
CA ASN A 344 -20.46 -5.61 27.73
C ASN A 344 -19.16 -6.29 28.20
N ALA A 345 -19.27 -7.43 28.89
CA ALA A 345 -18.10 -8.19 29.35
C ALA A 345 -17.18 -8.70 28.23
N GLN A 346 -17.63 -8.65 26.98
CA GLN A 346 -16.85 -9.02 25.80
C GLN A 346 -15.90 -7.89 25.34
N PHE A 347 -16.29 -6.62 25.56
CA PHE A 347 -15.44 -5.44 25.37
C PHE A 347 -14.49 -5.29 26.56
#